data_AF-A0A2D6CTY8-F1
#
_entry.id   AF-A0A2D6CTY8-F1
#
_cell.length_a   1.000
_cell.length_b   1.000
_cell.length_c   1.000
_cell.angle_alpha   90.00
_cell.angle_beta   90.00
_cell.angle_gamma   90.00
#
_symmetry.space_group_name_H-M   'P 1'
#
loop_
_entity.id
_entity.type
_entity.pdbx_description
1 polymer ?
#
loop_
_entity_poly.entity_id
_entity_poly.type
_entity_poly.pdbx_seq_one_letter_code
_entity_poly.pdbx_strand_id
1 'polypeptide(L)'
;MASDVAPDDMIVPLCLDEYEKLDGAVAAGWGGRSLDMLRHVQQHRDGVTLLFTGVRPFADAGPEWTGRFINARQIRVGRLSRDEVTPLLTEPIPDFGMTYAPGALDAALDETQGQPYLTQAVAFELVQHMNEERRTEATPDDVEAAVVQGLESGDPYFANVWSDAGSDGQSILRARLADEPLPDHPEAMRWLVENDVLHADAAFVVPMAERWMRERARRA
;
A
#
# COMPACT_ATOMS: atom_id res chain seq x y z
N MET A 1 -1.35 -44.88 11.86
CA MET A 1 -0.37 -43.93 11.30
C MET A 1 -1.01 -43.42 10.02
N ALA A 2 -1.74 -42.30 10.07
CA ALA A 2 -2.19 -41.65 8.85
C ALA A 2 -0.94 -41.19 8.11
N SER A 3 -0.78 -41.58 6.85
CA SER A 3 0.33 -41.12 6.03
C SER A 3 0.08 -39.64 5.73
N ASP A 4 0.95 -38.76 6.21
CA ASP A 4 0.99 -37.32 5.86
C ASP A 4 1.43 -37.14 4.40
N VAL A 5 0.64 -37.67 3.47
CA VAL A 5 0.84 -37.49 2.03
C VAL A 5 -0.15 -36.42 1.59
N ALA A 6 0.39 -35.33 1.04
CA ALA A 6 -0.40 -34.26 0.44
C ALA A 6 -1.36 -34.84 -0.61
N PRO A 7 -2.62 -34.40 -0.68
CA PRO A 7 -3.55 -34.78 -1.74
C PRO A 7 -2.97 -34.54 -3.14
N ASP A 8 -3.32 -35.38 -4.11
CA ASP A 8 -2.81 -35.30 -5.48
C ASP A 8 -3.18 -33.98 -6.20
N ASP A 9 -4.20 -33.27 -5.73
CA ASP A 9 -4.67 -31.98 -6.24
C ASP A 9 -4.24 -30.78 -5.36
N MET A 10 -3.41 -31.01 -4.35
CA MET A 10 -2.96 -29.95 -3.45
C MET A 10 -2.02 -28.99 -4.17
N ILE A 11 -2.37 -27.69 -4.14
CA ILE A 11 -1.50 -26.61 -4.60
C ILE A 11 -0.69 -26.07 -3.43
N VAL A 12 0.63 -26.08 -3.55
CA VAL A 12 1.57 -25.48 -2.60
C VAL A 12 2.01 -24.11 -3.14
N PRO A 13 1.60 -23.01 -2.49
CA PRO A 13 2.14 -21.70 -2.81
C PRO A 13 3.55 -21.55 -2.22
N LEU A 14 4.52 -21.15 -3.05
CA LEU A 14 5.81 -20.66 -2.61
C LEU A 14 5.80 -19.14 -2.74
N CYS A 15 5.71 -18.46 -1.61
CA CYS A 15 5.63 -17.01 -1.54
C CYS A 15 7.02 -16.39 -1.36
N LEU A 16 7.37 -15.46 -2.25
CA LEU A 16 8.58 -14.66 -2.19
C LEU A 16 8.17 -13.21 -1.92
N ASP A 17 8.34 -12.80 -0.68
CA ASP A 17 8.07 -11.43 -0.26
C ASP A 17 9.25 -10.50 -0.51
N GLU A 18 8.95 -9.25 -0.84
CA GLU A 18 9.90 -8.23 -1.29
C GLU A 18 10.90 -8.80 -2.31
N TYR A 19 10.38 -9.33 -3.42
CA TYR A 19 11.23 -10.05 -4.40
C TYR A 19 12.40 -9.18 -4.91
N GLU A 20 12.29 -7.86 -4.88
CA GLU A 20 13.32 -6.90 -5.26
C GLU A 20 14.62 -7.07 -4.44
N LYS A 21 14.54 -7.61 -3.22
CA LYS A 21 15.74 -7.92 -2.43
C LYS A 21 16.64 -8.94 -3.14
N LEU A 22 16.08 -9.75 -4.04
CA LEU A 22 16.84 -10.69 -4.87
C LEU A 22 17.65 -9.98 -5.97
N ASP A 23 17.34 -8.73 -6.32
CA ASP A 23 18.14 -7.95 -7.28
C ASP A 23 19.59 -7.80 -6.81
N GLY A 24 19.79 -7.56 -5.51
CA GLY A 24 21.12 -7.49 -4.91
C GLY A 24 21.88 -8.81 -5.02
N ALA A 25 21.20 -9.94 -4.85
CA ALA A 25 21.78 -11.27 -5.00
C ALA A 25 22.13 -11.59 -6.47
N VAL A 26 21.27 -11.18 -7.41
CA VAL A 26 21.50 -11.33 -8.85
C VAL A 26 22.69 -10.48 -9.28
N ALA A 27 22.76 -9.22 -8.85
CA ALA A 27 23.89 -8.32 -9.11
C ALA A 27 25.20 -8.85 -8.51
N ALA A 28 25.14 -9.51 -7.35
CA ALA A 28 26.27 -10.20 -6.73
C ALA A 28 26.67 -11.52 -7.44
N GLY A 29 25.98 -11.91 -8.51
CA GLY A 29 26.33 -13.03 -9.38
C GLY A 29 25.89 -14.41 -8.91
N TRP A 30 25.26 -14.53 -7.73
CA TRP A 30 24.79 -15.82 -7.21
C TRP A 30 23.27 -16.00 -7.28
N GLY A 31 22.50 -14.91 -7.30
CA GLY A 31 21.04 -14.93 -7.32
C GLY A 31 20.43 -15.49 -8.61
N GLY A 32 21.12 -15.39 -9.75
CA GLY A 32 20.63 -15.91 -11.03
C GLY A 32 20.29 -17.40 -11.00
N ARG A 33 21.13 -18.21 -10.32
CA ARG A 33 20.88 -19.65 -10.15
C ARG A 33 19.62 -19.93 -9.32
N SER A 34 19.34 -19.08 -8.33
CA SER A 34 18.13 -19.17 -7.53
C SER A 34 16.89 -18.88 -8.37
N LEU A 35 16.95 -17.86 -9.23
CA LEU A 35 15.85 -17.56 -10.16
C LEU A 35 15.63 -18.67 -11.19
N ASP A 36 16.71 -19.27 -11.70
CA ASP A 36 16.63 -20.41 -12.63
C ASP A 36 15.99 -21.63 -11.96
N MET A 37 16.32 -21.89 -10.69
CA MET A 37 15.67 -22.94 -9.90
C MET A 37 14.18 -22.67 -9.73
N LEU A 38 13.79 -21.45 -9.36
CA LEU A 38 12.37 -21.07 -9.21
C LEU A 38 11.61 -21.25 -10.52
N ARG A 39 12.19 -20.78 -11.63
CA ARG A 39 11.63 -21.00 -12.98
C ARG A 39 11.48 -22.49 -13.28
N HIS A 40 12.49 -23.30 -12.98
CA HIS A 40 12.44 -24.74 -13.22
C HIS A 40 11.30 -25.39 -12.43
N VAL A 41 11.12 -25.03 -11.15
CA VAL A 41 10.00 -25.49 -10.31
C VAL A 41 8.66 -25.11 -10.95
N GLN A 42 8.49 -23.84 -11.31
CA GLN A 42 7.26 -23.32 -11.92
C GLN A 42 6.90 -24.01 -13.25
N GLN A 43 7.90 -24.51 -14.00
CA GLN A 43 7.68 -25.14 -15.31
C GLN A 43 7.45 -26.66 -15.25
N HIS A 44 7.94 -27.34 -14.21
CA HIS A 44 8.02 -28.81 -14.20
C HIS A 44 7.35 -29.46 -12.98
N ARG A 45 6.85 -28.67 -12.03
CA ARG A 45 6.19 -29.18 -10.83
C ARG A 45 4.73 -28.77 -10.82
N ASP A 46 3.89 -29.69 -11.29
CA ASP A 46 2.46 -29.62 -11.08
C ASP A 46 2.17 -29.55 -9.56
N GLY A 47 1.17 -28.76 -9.18
CA GLY A 47 0.83 -28.54 -7.77
C GLY A 47 1.71 -27.53 -7.04
N VAL A 48 2.65 -26.83 -7.71
CA VAL A 48 3.39 -25.70 -7.09
C VAL A 48 3.06 -24.40 -7.81
N THR A 49 2.71 -23.37 -7.05
CA THR A 49 2.49 -22.01 -7.56
C THR A 49 3.48 -21.05 -6.93
N LEU A 50 4.15 -20.22 -7.74
CA LEU A 50 5.00 -19.15 -7.23
C LEU A 50 4.16 -17.88 -7.04
N LEU A 51 4.23 -17.27 -5.87
CA LEU A 51 3.68 -15.96 -5.58
C LEU A 51 4.83 -15.00 -5.28
N PHE A 52 4.88 -13.88 -5.98
CA PHE A 52 5.86 -12.82 -5.74
C PHE A 52 5.12 -11.58 -5.26
N THR A 53 5.57 -11.00 -4.15
CA THR A 53 5.08 -9.72 -3.64
C THR A 53 6.22 -8.70 -3.66
N GLY A 54 5.87 -7.47 -4.01
CA GLY A 54 6.83 -6.39 -4.24
C GLY A 54 6.10 -5.08 -4.56
N VAL A 55 6.86 -4.00 -4.58
CA VAL A 55 6.39 -2.63 -4.79
C VAL A 55 6.51 -2.18 -6.24
N ARG A 56 7.22 -2.92 -7.08
CA ARG A 56 7.34 -2.65 -8.53
C ARG A 56 7.02 -3.89 -9.38
N PRO A 57 6.56 -3.72 -10.62
CA PRO A 57 6.38 -4.83 -11.55
C PRO A 57 7.72 -5.40 -12.06
N PHE A 58 7.70 -6.66 -12.54
CA PHE A 58 8.88 -7.27 -13.16
C PHE A 58 9.40 -6.51 -14.38
N ALA A 59 8.54 -5.77 -15.08
CA ALA A 59 8.94 -4.91 -16.20
C ALA A 59 10.01 -3.90 -15.78
N ASP A 60 9.89 -3.36 -14.56
CA ASP A 60 10.84 -2.40 -14.01
C ASP A 60 12.06 -3.10 -13.42
N ALA A 61 11.92 -4.37 -13.00
CA ALA A 61 12.99 -5.25 -12.52
C ALA A 61 13.97 -5.68 -13.63
N GLY A 62 13.53 -5.65 -14.88
CA GLY A 62 14.38 -5.83 -16.06
C GLY A 62 14.41 -7.27 -16.61
N PRO A 63 15.29 -7.53 -17.60
CA PRO A 63 15.25 -8.76 -18.41
C PRO A 63 15.44 -10.05 -17.62
N GLU A 64 16.19 -10.01 -16.52
CA GLU A 64 16.42 -11.17 -15.67
C GLU A 64 15.11 -11.72 -15.05
N TRP A 65 14.15 -10.83 -14.79
CA TRP A 65 12.83 -11.20 -14.26
C TRP A 65 11.84 -11.52 -15.36
N THR A 66 11.68 -10.61 -16.33
CA THR A 66 10.69 -10.77 -17.41
C THR A 66 10.98 -11.99 -18.29
N GLY A 67 12.25 -12.30 -18.55
CA GLY A 67 12.64 -13.46 -19.35
C GLY A 67 12.46 -14.80 -18.63
N ARG A 68 12.53 -14.82 -17.29
CA ARG A 68 12.36 -16.05 -16.50
C ARG A 68 10.91 -16.32 -16.15
N PHE A 69 10.15 -15.28 -15.86
CA PHE A 69 8.77 -15.38 -15.37
C PHE A 69 7.77 -14.74 -16.35
N ILE A 70 7.95 -14.99 -17.66
CA ILE A 70 7.11 -14.44 -18.73
C ILE A 70 5.62 -14.78 -18.59
N ASN A 71 5.30 -15.91 -17.95
CA ASN A 71 3.94 -16.37 -17.72
C ASN A 71 3.36 -15.90 -16.37
N ALA A 72 4.12 -15.14 -15.57
CA ALA A 72 3.62 -14.61 -14.32
C ALA A 72 2.49 -13.62 -14.57
N ARG A 73 1.42 -13.73 -13.78
CA ARG A 73 0.29 -12.80 -13.83
C ARG A 73 0.49 -11.75 -12.77
N GLN A 74 0.53 -10.49 -13.19
CA GLN A 74 0.59 -9.37 -12.28
C GLN A 74 -0.81 -9.08 -11.72
N ILE A 75 -0.91 -8.97 -10.41
CA ILE A 75 -2.11 -8.51 -9.69
C ILE A 75 -1.70 -7.23 -8.96
N ARG A 76 -2.31 -6.11 -9.34
CA ARG A 76 -2.10 -4.83 -8.63
C ARG A 76 -3.04 -4.80 -7.43
N VAL A 77 -2.48 -4.63 -6.23
CA VAL A 77 -3.24 -4.29 -5.03
C VAL A 77 -3.32 -2.77 -4.97
N GLY A 78 -4.53 -2.23 -5.08
CA GLY A 78 -4.78 -0.79 -5.08
C GLY A 78 -5.51 -0.34 -3.82
N ARG A 79 -6.08 0.86 -3.89
CA ARG A 79 -6.99 1.39 -2.87
C ARG A 79 -8.26 0.55 -2.80
N LEU A 80 -8.79 0.42 -1.58
CA LEU A 80 -10.08 -0.16 -1.32
C LEU A 80 -11.19 0.77 -1.82
N SER A 81 -12.18 0.20 -2.47
CA SER A 81 -13.43 0.89 -2.78
C SER A 81 -14.24 1.16 -1.51
N ARG A 82 -15.20 2.08 -1.60
CA ARG A 82 -16.16 2.33 -0.52
C ARG A 82 -16.84 1.05 -0.03
N ASP A 83 -17.21 0.16 -0.94
CA ASP A 83 -17.90 -1.09 -0.62
C ASP A 83 -17.00 -2.09 0.11
N GLU A 84 -15.67 -2.00 -0.08
CA GLU A 84 -14.68 -2.79 0.65
C GLU A 84 -14.31 -2.17 2.00
N VAL A 85 -14.24 -0.83 2.09
CA VAL A 85 -13.96 -0.10 3.34
C VAL A 85 -15.12 -0.20 4.33
N THR A 86 -16.37 -0.14 3.85
CA THR A 86 -17.54 -0.14 4.72
C THR A 86 -17.60 -1.34 5.69
N PRO A 87 -17.54 -2.60 5.22
CA PRO A 87 -17.55 -3.75 6.13
C PRO A 87 -16.29 -3.82 7.01
N LEU A 88 -15.14 -3.35 6.50
CA LEU A 88 -13.90 -3.28 7.27
C LEU A 88 -14.01 -2.35 8.48
N LEU A 89 -14.77 -1.26 8.36
CA LEU A 89 -14.98 -0.31 9.46
C LEU A 89 -16.18 -0.66 10.36
N THR A 90 -17.25 -1.19 9.77
CA THR A 90 -18.53 -1.39 10.49
C THR A 90 -18.72 -2.79 11.05
N GLU A 91 -18.03 -3.79 10.51
CA GLU A 91 -18.09 -5.19 10.95
C GLU A 91 -16.74 -5.90 10.78
N PRO A 92 -15.63 -5.36 11.36
CA PRO A 92 -14.31 -5.98 11.23
C PRO A 92 -14.23 -7.36 11.89
N ILE A 93 -15.05 -7.59 12.91
CA ILE A 93 -15.15 -8.83 13.68
C ILE A 93 -16.61 -9.08 14.09
N PRO A 94 -16.98 -10.35 14.39
CA PRO A 94 -18.29 -10.64 14.97
C PRO A 94 -18.56 -9.82 16.24
N ASP A 95 -19.80 -9.39 16.41
CA ASP A 95 -20.27 -8.61 17.56
C ASP A 95 -19.53 -7.27 17.78
N PHE A 96 -19.06 -6.64 16.69
CA PHE A 96 -18.46 -5.30 16.75
C PHE A 96 -19.52 -4.26 17.20
N GLY A 97 -19.31 -3.69 18.39
CA GLY A 97 -20.32 -2.86 19.08
C GLY A 97 -20.26 -1.36 18.78
N MET A 98 -19.39 -0.91 17.89
CA MET A 98 -19.26 0.51 17.53
C MET A 98 -20.07 0.82 16.26
N THR A 99 -20.84 1.91 16.30
CA THR A 99 -21.62 2.44 15.18
C THR A 99 -21.06 3.77 14.70
N TYR A 100 -21.50 4.21 13.52
CA TYR A 100 -21.08 5.46 12.90
C TYR A 100 -22.29 6.37 12.69
N ALA A 101 -22.21 7.60 13.19
CA ALA A 101 -23.18 8.64 12.89
C ALA A 101 -23.12 9.04 11.40
N PRO A 102 -24.17 9.69 10.86
CA PRO A 102 -24.18 10.14 9.47
C PRO A 102 -22.93 10.99 9.13
N GLY A 103 -22.25 10.63 8.04
CA GLY A 103 -21.05 11.31 7.56
C GLY A 103 -19.73 10.88 8.23
N ALA A 104 -19.73 10.11 9.33
CA ALA A 104 -18.49 9.69 9.99
C ALA A 104 -17.69 8.71 9.10
N LEU A 105 -18.35 7.72 8.52
CA LEU A 105 -17.71 6.78 7.59
C LEU A 105 -17.20 7.49 6.33
N ASP A 106 -17.95 8.48 5.84
CA ASP A 106 -17.57 9.30 4.69
C ASP A 106 -16.32 10.11 4.99
N ALA A 107 -16.24 10.75 6.16
CA ALA A 107 -15.06 11.49 6.59
C ALA A 107 -13.79 10.60 6.62
N ALA A 108 -13.90 9.37 7.14
CA ALA A 108 -12.77 8.45 7.17
C ALA A 108 -12.33 8.02 5.76
N LEU A 109 -13.29 7.77 4.86
CA LEU A 109 -13.00 7.43 3.48
C LEU A 109 -12.45 8.63 2.70
N ASP A 110 -12.94 9.84 2.95
CA ASP A 110 -12.53 11.03 2.23
C ASP A 110 -11.08 11.40 2.57
N GLU A 111 -10.66 11.24 3.84
CA GLU A 111 -9.29 11.51 4.26
C GLU A 111 -8.30 10.42 3.80
N THR A 112 -8.69 9.14 3.90
CA THR A 112 -7.78 8.01 3.61
C THR A 112 -7.85 7.55 2.16
N GLN A 113 -8.94 7.89 1.47
CA GLN A 113 -9.21 7.53 0.08
C GLN A 113 -9.16 6.02 -0.17
N GLY A 114 -9.47 5.23 0.87
CA GLY A 114 -9.41 3.77 0.83
C GLY A 114 -7.99 3.20 0.77
N GLN A 115 -6.95 4.02 1.01
CA GLN A 115 -5.58 3.51 1.11
C GLN A 115 -5.54 2.49 2.27
N PRO A 116 -5.20 1.21 2.03
CA PRO A 116 -5.46 0.14 3.00
C PRO A 116 -4.83 0.36 4.37
N TYR A 117 -3.58 0.83 4.41
CA TYR A 117 -2.85 1.08 5.65
C TYR A 117 -3.46 2.27 6.42
N LEU A 118 -3.73 3.38 5.75
CA LEU A 118 -4.27 4.60 6.37
C LEU A 118 -5.71 4.40 6.83
N THR A 119 -6.54 3.70 6.06
CA THR A 119 -7.89 3.33 6.47
C THR A 119 -7.85 2.51 7.77
N GLN A 120 -6.94 1.54 7.86
CA GLN A 120 -6.76 0.74 9.08
C GLN A 120 -6.17 1.56 10.24
N ALA A 121 -5.21 2.44 9.98
CA ALA A 121 -4.62 3.31 11.00
C ALA A 121 -5.69 4.24 11.60
N VAL A 122 -6.48 4.92 10.77
CA VAL A 122 -7.59 5.77 11.24
C VAL A 122 -8.64 4.95 11.98
N ALA A 123 -8.98 3.75 11.50
CA ALA A 123 -9.91 2.86 12.18
C ALA A 123 -9.42 2.47 13.58
N PHE A 124 -8.12 2.12 13.69
CA PHE A 124 -7.49 1.78 14.94
C PHE A 124 -7.54 2.95 15.93
N GLU A 125 -7.08 4.14 15.53
CA GLU A 125 -7.10 5.33 16.38
C GLU A 125 -8.53 5.71 16.79
N LEU A 126 -9.50 5.56 15.88
CA LEU A 126 -10.91 5.81 16.18
C LEU A 126 -11.42 4.86 17.26
N VAL A 127 -11.18 3.55 17.11
CA VAL A 127 -11.61 2.57 18.13
C VAL A 127 -10.96 2.87 19.48
N GLN A 128 -9.67 3.22 19.50
CA GLN A 128 -8.97 3.60 20.72
C GLN A 128 -9.61 4.84 21.37
N HIS A 129 -9.86 5.89 20.59
CA HIS A 129 -10.52 7.11 21.06
C HIS A 129 -11.92 6.84 21.63
N MET A 130 -12.73 6.05 20.92
CA MET A 130 -14.09 5.71 21.35
C MET A 130 -14.09 4.87 22.64
N ASN A 131 -13.12 3.96 22.79
CA ASN A 131 -12.94 3.18 24.02
C ASN A 131 -12.56 4.05 25.22
N GLU A 132 -11.67 5.03 25.02
CA GLU A 132 -11.25 5.97 26.06
C GLU A 132 -12.42 6.84 26.54
N GLU A 133 -13.21 7.36 25.60
CA GLU A 133 -14.41 8.16 25.85
C GLU A 133 -15.62 7.31 26.32
N ARG A 134 -15.50 5.97 26.27
CA ARG A 134 -16.57 5.01 26.60
C ARG A 134 -17.86 5.26 25.82
N ARG A 135 -17.70 5.63 24.55
CA ARG A 135 -18.80 5.87 23.61
C ARG A 135 -18.80 4.76 22.57
N THR A 136 -19.97 4.50 21.99
CA THR A 136 -20.15 3.45 20.97
C THR A 136 -20.62 4.01 19.63
N GLU A 137 -20.94 5.30 19.52
CA GLU A 137 -21.31 5.94 18.26
C GLU A 137 -20.29 7.01 17.90
N ALA A 138 -19.54 6.77 16.83
CA ALA A 138 -18.49 7.65 16.31
C ALA A 138 -19.10 8.73 15.40
N THR A 139 -18.69 9.97 15.61
CA THR A 139 -19.08 11.15 14.83
C THR A 139 -17.97 11.58 13.86
N PRO A 140 -18.24 12.47 12.90
CA PRO A 140 -17.19 13.04 12.06
C PRO A 140 -16.06 13.72 12.85
N ASP A 141 -16.37 14.34 13.99
CA ASP A 141 -15.35 14.99 14.85
C ASP A 141 -14.44 13.95 15.52
N ASP A 142 -14.98 12.80 15.92
CA ASP A 142 -14.19 11.69 16.47
C ASP A 142 -13.25 11.11 15.38
N VAL A 143 -13.73 11.05 14.13
CA VAL A 143 -12.92 10.63 12.99
C VAL A 143 -11.80 11.62 12.70
N GLU A 144 -12.07 12.93 12.73
CA GLU A 144 -11.01 13.94 12.57
C GLU A 144 -9.97 13.83 13.68
N ALA A 145 -10.39 13.59 14.93
CA ALA A 145 -9.45 13.33 16.03
C ALA A 145 -8.57 12.10 15.75
N ALA A 146 -9.18 11.02 15.27
CA ALA A 146 -8.46 9.80 14.87
C ALA A 146 -7.51 10.02 13.68
N VAL A 147 -7.89 10.86 12.70
CA VAL A 147 -7.02 11.24 11.57
C VAL A 147 -5.81 12.02 12.07
N VAL A 148 -5.99 12.97 13.00
CA VAL A 148 -4.87 13.70 13.61
C VAL A 148 -3.90 12.76 14.33
N GLN A 149 -4.42 11.80 15.12
CA GLN A 149 -3.56 10.78 15.74
C GLN A 149 -2.89 9.88 14.68
N GLY A 150 -3.62 9.50 13.64
CA GLY A 150 -3.12 8.69 12.54
C GLY A 150 -2.02 9.37 11.70
N LEU A 151 -2.01 10.70 11.63
CA LEU A 151 -0.92 11.47 11.02
C LEU A 151 0.39 11.31 11.80
N GLU A 152 0.30 11.23 13.13
CA GLU A 152 1.45 11.02 14.01
C GLU A 152 1.90 9.56 14.01
N SER A 153 0.99 8.61 14.22
CA SER A 153 1.32 7.18 14.26
C SER A 153 1.71 6.63 12.88
N GLY A 154 1.19 7.23 11.81
CA GLY A 154 1.50 6.93 10.41
C GLY A 154 2.74 7.62 9.85
N ASP A 155 3.48 8.41 10.64
CA ASP A 155 4.65 9.17 10.15
C ASP A 155 5.65 8.35 9.30
N PRO A 156 6.01 7.11 9.67
CA PRO A 156 6.92 6.30 8.86
C PRO A 156 6.37 5.99 7.46
N TYR A 157 5.06 5.76 7.33
CA TYR A 157 4.43 5.50 6.03
C TYR A 157 4.57 6.70 5.11
N PHE A 158 4.22 7.90 5.59
CA PHE A 158 4.32 9.11 4.79
C PHE A 158 5.77 9.48 4.47
N ALA A 159 6.69 9.25 5.41
CA ALA A 159 8.12 9.44 5.19
C ALA A 159 8.66 8.54 4.08
N ASN A 160 8.19 7.28 4.00
CA ASN A 160 8.55 6.38 2.92
C ASN A 160 8.01 6.86 1.57
N VAL A 161 6.71 7.23 1.49
CA VAL A 161 6.12 7.78 0.25
C VAL A 161 6.89 9.01 -0.24
N TRP A 162 7.26 9.91 0.67
CA TRP A 162 8.08 11.08 0.36
C TRP A 162 9.49 10.72 -0.13
N SER A 163 10.14 9.75 0.54
CA SER A 163 11.48 9.28 0.17
C SER A 163 11.48 8.62 -1.20
N ASP A 164 10.52 7.74 -1.46
CA ASP A 164 10.41 6.94 -2.68
C ASP A 164 10.11 7.80 -3.92
N ALA A 165 9.51 8.98 -3.73
CA ALA A 165 9.34 9.97 -4.79
C ALA A 165 10.66 10.50 -5.37
N GLY A 166 11.79 10.32 -4.67
CA GLY A 166 13.10 10.81 -5.10
C GLY A 166 13.19 12.34 -5.15
N SER A 167 14.35 12.88 -5.54
CA SER A 167 14.58 14.34 -5.57
C SER A 167 13.60 15.08 -6.47
N ASP A 168 13.32 14.50 -7.64
CA ASP A 168 12.51 15.11 -8.69
C ASP A 168 11.02 15.02 -8.35
N GLY A 169 10.55 13.90 -7.78
CA GLY A 169 9.19 13.81 -7.28
C GLY A 169 8.97 14.73 -6.08
N GLN A 170 9.94 14.83 -5.17
CA GLN A 170 9.87 15.79 -4.07
C GLN A 170 9.86 17.24 -4.56
N SER A 171 10.54 17.59 -5.66
CA SER A 171 10.48 18.95 -6.21
C SER A 171 9.09 19.27 -6.76
N ILE A 172 8.44 18.32 -7.44
CA ILE A 172 7.03 18.41 -7.86
C ILE A 172 6.11 18.59 -6.66
N LEU A 173 6.24 17.74 -5.64
CA LEU A 173 5.41 17.79 -4.44
C LEU A 173 5.54 19.14 -3.71
N ARG A 174 6.76 19.67 -3.56
CA ARG A 174 6.99 21.00 -2.95
C ARG A 174 6.32 22.10 -3.77
N ALA A 175 6.54 22.13 -5.09
CA ALA A 175 5.92 23.12 -5.96
C ALA A 175 4.39 23.06 -5.87
N ARG A 176 3.82 21.84 -5.87
CA ARG A 176 2.38 21.64 -5.72
C ARG A 176 1.85 22.16 -4.39
N LEU A 177 2.55 21.91 -3.27
CA LEU A 177 2.15 22.36 -1.93
C LEU A 177 2.22 23.89 -1.79
N ALA A 178 3.13 24.54 -2.52
CA ALA A 178 3.31 25.99 -2.58
C ALA A 178 2.44 26.69 -3.64
N ASP A 179 1.62 25.94 -4.40
CA ASP A 179 0.86 26.42 -5.56
C ASP A 179 1.73 27.13 -6.60
N GLU A 180 2.96 26.63 -6.79
CA GLU A 180 3.94 27.09 -7.78
C GLU A 180 3.87 26.27 -9.08
N PRO A 181 4.43 26.80 -10.20
CA PRO A 181 4.56 26.04 -11.44
C PRO A 181 5.33 24.72 -11.22
N LEU A 182 4.76 23.61 -11.71
CA LEU A 182 5.37 22.30 -11.53
C LEU A 182 6.65 22.17 -12.38
N PRO A 183 7.76 21.68 -11.82
CA PRO A 183 8.95 21.32 -12.56
C PRO A 183 8.68 20.24 -13.63
N ASP A 184 9.40 20.30 -14.75
CA ASP A 184 9.27 19.33 -15.84
C ASP A 184 10.10 18.06 -15.56
N HIS A 185 9.51 17.14 -14.80
CA HIS A 185 10.06 15.80 -14.54
C HIS A 185 9.01 14.72 -14.88
N PRO A 186 8.87 14.34 -16.16
CA PRO A 186 7.79 13.44 -16.60
C PRO A 186 7.88 12.03 -16.01
N GLU A 187 9.09 11.52 -15.74
CA GLU A 187 9.28 10.21 -15.10
C GLU A 187 8.87 10.23 -13.63
N ALA A 188 9.24 11.29 -12.90
CA ALA A 188 8.83 11.48 -11.51
C ALA A 188 7.31 11.69 -11.40
N MET A 189 6.71 12.48 -12.30
CA MET A 189 5.26 12.65 -12.35
C MET A 189 4.55 11.31 -12.62
N ARG A 190 5.07 10.51 -13.56
CA ARG A 190 4.52 9.18 -13.83
C ARG A 190 4.57 8.30 -12.58
N TRP A 191 5.69 8.27 -11.87
CA TRP A 191 5.82 7.53 -10.62
C TRP A 191 4.81 7.98 -9.57
N LEU A 192 4.65 9.30 -9.38
CA LEU A 192 3.69 9.87 -8.42
C LEU A 192 2.24 9.46 -8.75
N VAL A 193 1.89 9.37 -10.04
CA VAL A 193 0.56 8.92 -10.49
C VAL A 193 0.39 7.42 -10.33
N GLU A 194 1.38 6.64 -10.75
CA GLU A 194 1.34 5.18 -10.69
C GLU A 194 1.35 4.63 -9.26
N ASN A 195 1.80 5.41 -8.28
CA ASN A 195 1.83 5.05 -6.86
C ASN A 195 0.75 5.75 -6.03
N ASP A 196 -0.30 6.27 -6.68
CA ASP A 196 -1.46 6.88 -6.01
C ASP A 196 -1.07 8.02 -5.05
N VAL A 197 -0.01 8.78 -5.38
CA VAL A 197 0.40 9.99 -4.64
C VAL A 197 -0.31 11.21 -5.20
N LEU A 198 -0.27 11.38 -6.53
CA LEU A 198 -0.95 12.43 -7.26
C LEU A 198 -1.89 11.86 -8.34
N HIS A 199 -2.95 12.57 -8.66
CA HIS A 199 -3.70 12.39 -9.88
C HIS A 199 -2.93 12.96 -11.08
N ALA A 200 -3.35 12.62 -12.30
CA ALA A 200 -2.72 13.12 -13.52
C ALA A 200 -2.79 14.65 -13.68
N ASP A 201 -3.72 15.31 -12.99
CA ASP A 201 -3.84 16.78 -12.88
C ASP A 201 -3.02 17.37 -11.72
N ALA A 202 -2.16 16.56 -11.09
CA ALA A 202 -1.33 16.90 -9.94
C ALA A 202 -2.10 17.26 -8.65
N ALA A 203 -3.39 16.94 -8.53
CA ALA A 203 -4.06 16.94 -7.24
C ALA A 203 -3.59 15.75 -6.38
N PHE A 204 -3.51 15.91 -5.06
CA PHE A 204 -3.19 14.79 -4.18
C PHE A 204 -4.32 13.75 -4.20
N VAL A 205 -3.93 12.47 -4.31
CA VAL A 205 -4.92 11.38 -4.28
C VAL A 205 -5.43 11.14 -2.88
N VAL A 206 -4.56 11.25 -1.86
CA VAL A 206 -4.88 10.95 -0.47
C VAL A 206 -4.71 12.23 0.38
N PRO A 207 -5.81 12.87 0.82
CA PRO A 207 -5.76 14.10 1.61
C PRO A 207 -4.90 14.00 2.87
N MET A 208 -4.91 12.86 3.55
CA MET A 208 -4.09 12.63 4.73
C MET A 208 -2.58 12.74 4.42
N ALA A 209 -2.14 12.26 3.24
CA ALA A 209 -0.75 12.43 2.81
C ALA A 209 -0.42 13.89 2.50
N GLU A 210 -1.34 14.63 1.88
CA GLU A 210 -1.19 16.07 1.66
C GLU A 210 -1.04 16.83 2.99
N ARG A 211 -1.92 16.55 3.96
CA ARG A 211 -1.89 17.17 5.30
C ARG A 211 -0.53 16.97 5.97
N TRP A 212 -0.04 15.74 6.00
CA TRP A 212 1.27 15.41 6.56
C TRP A 212 2.41 16.20 5.88
N MET A 213 2.40 16.26 4.54
CA MET A 213 3.44 16.99 3.80
C MET A 213 3.36 18.50 4.04
N ARG A 214 2.15 19.08 4.13
CA ARG A 214 1.95 20.50 4.48
C ARG A 214 2.49 20.84 5.86
N GLU A 215 2.27 19.97 6.85
CA GLU A 215 2.78 20.20 8.21
C GLU A 215 4.30 20.23 8.27
N ARG A 216 4.97 19.33 7.55
CA ARG A 216 6.44 19.31 7.48
C ARG A 216 7.01 20.47 6.66
N ALA A 217 6.36 20.86 5.56
CA ALA A 217 6.78 22.01 4.77
C ALA A 217 6.76 23.32 5.59
N ARG A 218 5.86 23.45 6.59
CA ARG A 218 5.83 24.62 7.49
C ARG A 218 6.94 24.62 8.56
N ARG A 219 7.54 23.46 8.83
CA ARG A 219 8.61 23.29 9.84
C ARG A 219 10.02 23.40 9.25
N ALA A 220 10.15 23.36 7.93
CA ALA A 220 11.39 23.50 7.17
C ALA A 220 11.68 24.97 6.83
#